data_AF-A0A914CKE4-F1
#
_entry.id   AF-A0A914CKE4-F1
#
_cell.length_a   1.000
_cell.length_b   1.000
_cell.length_c   1.000
_cell.angle_alpha   90.00
_cell.angle_beta   90.00
_cell.angle_gamma   90.00
#
_symmetry.space_group_name_H-M   'P 1'
#
loop_
_entity.id
_entity.type
_entity.pdbx_description
1 polymer ?
#
loop_
_entity_poly.entity_id
_entity_poly.type
_entity_poly.pdbx_seq_one_letter_code
_entity_poly.pdbx_strand_id
1 'polypeptide(L)' 'MSITNEQRWFQKYHEISMWSILEAEACSKPHQSIDALKKSLVKAWNAIPQEVIDRAVDDFPKRLKKCIEAVGGHFENK' A
#
# COMPACT_ATOMS: atom_id res chain seq x y z
N MET A 1 16.19 4.99 -16.62
CA MET A 1 14.76 5.34 -16.58
C MET A 1 14.53 6.11 -15.31
N SER A 2 14.18 7.40 -15.41
CA SER A 2 14.01 8.28 -14.26
C SER A 2 12.62 8.04 -13.67
N ILE A 3 12.58 7.43 -12.50
CA ILE A 3 11.37 7.23 -11.72
C ILE A 3 10.88 8.63 -11.31
N THR A 4 9.64 8.98 -11.64
CA THR A 4 9.09 10.31 -11.32
C THR A 4 8.95 10.46 -9.80
N ASN A 5 8.98 11.71 -9.30
CA ASN A 5 8.76 11.97 -7.86
C ASN A 5 7.45 11.36 -7.35
N GLU A 6 6.47 11.15 -8.24
CA GLU A 6 5.21 10.45 -7.94
C GLU A 6 5.38 8.96 -7.63
N GLN A 7 6.21 8.26 -8.39
CA GLN A 7 6.53 6.85 -8.15
C GLN A 7 7.42 6.69 -6.91
N ARG A 8 8.19 7.72 -6.55
CA ARG A 8 8.95 7.79 -5.30
C ARG A 8 8.02 7.89 -4.07
N TRP A 9 6.84 8.51 -4.20
CA TRP A 9 5.83 8.55 -3.14
C TRP A 9 5.30 7.16 -2.80
N PHE A 10 4.93 6.37 -3.82
CA PHE A 10 4.44 5.00 -3.59
C PHE A 10 5.48 4.11 -2.86
N GLN A 11 6.77 4.30 -3.15
CA GLN A 11 7.85 3.58 -2.45
C GLN A 11 8.15 4.11 -1.03
N LYS A 12 7.86 5.38 -0.71
CA LYS A 12 8.17 5.96 0.62
C LYS A 12 7.06 5.75 1.66
N TYR A 13 5.81 5.50 1.25
CA TYR A 13 4.70 5.11 2.14
C TYR A 13 4.49 3.58 2.23
N HIS A 14 5.45 2.82 1.71
CA HIS A 14 5.40 1.37 1.52
C HIS A 14 5.26 0.56 2.83
N GLU A 15 5.53 1.17 3.99
CA GLU A 15 5.55 0.42 5.24
C GLU A 15 4.15 0.12 5.83
N ILE A 16 3.08 0.81 5.37
CA ILE A 16 1.73 0.64 5.95
C ILE A 16 0.59 0.80 4.93
N SER A 17 0.81 0.46 3.65
CA SER A 17 -0.31 0.38 2.69
C SER A 17 -0.57 -1.08 2.37
N MET A 18 -1.79 -1.56 2.65
CA MET A 18 -2.21 -2.92 2.30
C MET A 18 -1.96 -3.22 0.82
N TRP A 19 -2.09 -2.19 -0.03
CA TRP A 19 -1.80 -2.29 -1.45
C TRP A 19 -0.34 -2.67 -1.75
N SER A 20 0.63 -2.12 -1.01
CA SER A 20 2.05 -2.46 -1.22
C SER A 20 2.33 -3.94 -0.95
N ILE A 21 1.69 -4.50 0.08
CA ILE A 21 1.80 -5.93 0.41
C ILE A 21 1.15 -6.78 -0.68
N LEU A 22 -0.07 -6.41 -1.11
CA LEU A 22 -0.78 -7.12 -2.18
C LEU A 22 -0.01 -7.08 -3.50
N GLU A 23 0.58 -5.93 -3.84
CA GLU A 23 1.39 -5.76 -5.04
C GLU A 23 2.68 -6.60 -4.96
N ALA A 24 3.40 -6.54 -3.85
CA ALA A 24 4.62 -7.34 -3.65
C ALA A 24 4.35 -8.85 -3.76
N GLU A 25 3.27 -9.34 -3.15
CA GLU A 25 2.95 -10.76 -3.12
C GLU A 25 2.29 -11.24 -4.42
N ALA A 26 1.22 -10.57 -4.85
CA ALA A 26 0.43 -11.01 -5.99
C ALA A 26 1.05 -10.60 -7.33
N CYS A 27 1.76 -9.47 -7.41
CA CYS A 27 2.31 -8.95 -8.67
C CYS A 27 3.82 -9.21 -8.83
N SER A 28 4.44 -10.03 -7.97
CA SER A 28 5.84 -10.46 -8.12
C SER A 28 6.14 -11.19 -9.43
N LYS A 29 5.11 -11.75 -10.10
CA LYS A 29 5.21 -12.49 -11.36
C LYS A 29 4.04 -12.14 -12.30
N PRO A 30 4.25 -12.23 -13.63
CA PRO A 30 3.16 -12.08 -14.60
C PRO A 30 2.08 -13.16 -14.44
N HIS A 31 0.82 -12.77 -14.62
CA HIS A 31 -0.33 -13.68 -14.65
C HIS A 31 -0.80 -13.92 -16.08
N GLN A 32 -1.21 -15.15 -16.39
CA GLN A 32 -1.71 -15.50 -17.72
C GLN A 32 -3.16 -15.05 -17.98
N SER A 33 -3.88 -14.63 -16.95
CA SER A 33 -5.25 -14.13 -17.06
C SER A 33 -5.63 -13.24 -15.88
N ILE A 34 -6.70 -12.46 -16.05
CA ILE A 34 -7.30 -11.66 -14.99
C ILE A 34 -7.78 -12.54 -13.83
N ASP A 35 -8.29 -13.74 -14.12
CA ASP A 35 -8.76 -14.66 -13.07
C ASP A 35 -7.59 -15.23 -12.25
N ALA A 36 -6.44 -15.48 -12.88
CA ALA A 36 -5.23 -15.87 -12.16
C ALA A 36 -4.72 -14.74 -11.25
N LEU A 37 -4.78 -13.49 -11.72
CA LEU A 37 -4.46 -12.32 -10.90
C LEU A 37 -5.41 -12.19 -9.70
N LYS A 38 -6.74 -12.27 -9.91
CA LYS A 38 -7.74 -12.20 -8.83
C LYS A 38 -7.50 -13.27 -7.77
N LYS A 39 -7.23 -14.52 -8.17
CA LYS A 39 -6.91 -15.62 -7.24
C LYS A 39 -5.66 -15.32 -6.43
N SER A 40 -4.63 -14.77 -7.07
CA SER A 40 -3.37 -14.40 -6.40
C SER A 40 -3.57 -13.26 -5.40
N LEU A 41 -4.37 -12.25 -5.74
CA LEU A 41 -4.74 -11.16 -4.83
C LEU A 41 -5.53 -11.66 -3.62
N VAL A 42 -6.51 -12.55 -3.81
CA VAL A 42 -7.27 -13.15 -2.70
C VAL A 42 -6.36 -13.99 -1.80
N LYS A 43 -5.43 -14.76 -2.39
CA LYS A 43 -4.44 -15.51 -1.63
C LYS A 43 -3.53 -14.59 -0.80
N ALA A 44 -3.03 -13.52 -1.42
CA ALA A 44 -2.19 -12.53 -0.74
C ALA A 44 -2.95 -11.86 0.40
N TRP A 45 -4.19 -11.43 0.16
CA TRP A 45 -5.07 -10.83 1.18
C TRP A 45 -5.27 -11.75 2.39
N ASN A 46 -5.61 -13.01 2.16
CA ASN A 46 -5.82 -13.98 3.24
C ASN A 46 -4.54 -14.33 4.01
N ALA A 47 -3.36 -14.04 3.45
CA ALA A 47 -2.07 -14.23 4.11
C ALA A 47 -1.63 -13.02 4.94
N ILE A 48 -2.30 -11.87 4.82
CA ILE A 48 -1.98 -10.68 5.61
C ILE A 48 -2.35 -10.94 7.08
N PRO A 49 -1.40 -10.83 8.03
CA PRO A 49 -1.71 -10.96 9.45
C PRO A 49 -2.68 -9.86 9.89
N GLN A 50 -3.65 -10.20 10.73
CA GLN A 50 -4.64 -9.24 11.25
C GLN A 50 -3.96 -8.03 11.95
N GLU A 51 -2.86 -8.26 12.66
CA GLU A 51 -2.06 -7.20 13.30
C GLU A 51 -1.54 -6.12 12.33
N VAL A 52 -1.29 -6.48 11.06
CA VAL A 52 -0.87 -5.53 10.03
C VAL A 52 -2.05 -4.68 9.59
N ILE A 53 -3.24 -5.30 9.48
CA ILE A 53 -4.49 -4.62 9.16
C ILE A 53 -4.84 -3.65 10.28
N ASP A 54 -4.79 -4.11 11.54
CA ASP A 54 -5.09 -3.31 12.73
C ASP A 54 -4.16 -2.09 12.81
N ARG A 55 -2.84 -2.29 12.61
CA ARG A 55 -1.88 -1.19 12.58
C ARG A 55 -2.17 -0.17 11.47
N ALA A 56 -2.57 -0.64 10.28
CA ALA A 56 -2.93 0.24 9.18
C ALA A 56 -4.19 1.06 9.48
N VAL A 57 -5.19 0.45 10.12
CA VAL A 57 -6.40 1.11 10.58
C VAL A 57 -6.09 2.14 11.66
N ASP A 58 -5.28 1.79 12.64
CA ASP A 58 -4.89 2.67 13.75
C ASP A 58 -4.02 3.86 13.30
N ASP A 59 -3.23 3.69 12.24
CA ASP A 59 -2.41 4.77 11.68
C ASP A 59 -3.21 5.72 10.77
N PHE A 60 -4.33 5.27 10.21
CA PHE A 60 -5.11 6.05 9.24
C PHE A 60 -5.59 7.40 9.80
N PRO A 61 -6.17 7.50 11.02
CA PRO A 61 -6.53 8.79 11.60
C PRO A 61 -5.34 9.76 11.76
N LYS A 62 -4.15 9.24 12.09
CA LYS A 62 -2.92 10.05 12.24
C LYS A 62 -2.49 10.63 10.90
N ARG A 63 -2.53 9.81 9.85
CA ARG A 63 -2.25 10.25 8.48
C ARG A 63 -3.27 11.28 7.99
N LEU A 64 -4.56 11.05 8.27
CA LEU A 64 -5.62 12.00 7.90
C LEU A 64 -5.43 13.34 8.59
N LYS A 65 -5.07 13.35 9.88
CA LYS A 65 -4.77 14.58 10.62
C LYS A 65 -3.63 15.37 9.97
N LYS A 66 -2.54 14.71 9.60
CA LYS A 66 -1.41 15.37 8.90
C LYS A 66 -1.80 15.89 7.52
N CYS A 67 -2.67 15.18 6.80
CA CYS A 67 -3.24 15.66 5.54
C CYS A 67 -4.02 16.97 5.73
N ILE A 68 -4.83 17.05 6.80
CA ILE A 68 -5.57 18.26 7.15
C ILE A 68 -4.61 19.39 7.53
N GLU A 69 -3.60 19.12 8.36
CA GLU A 69 -2.57 20.12 8.74
C GLU A 69 -1.79 20.63 7.52
N ALA A 70 -1.59 19.78 6.50
CA ALA A 70 -0.97 20.13 5.24
C ALA A 70 -1.95 20.78 4.23
N VAL A 71 -3.23 20.96 4.58
CA VAL A 71 -4.28 21.48 3.69
C VAL A 71 -4.39 20.65 2.39
N GLY A 72 -4.31 19.32 2.53
CA GLY A 72 -4.27 18.41 1.39
C GLY A 72 -2.92 18.36 0.65
N GLY A 73 -1.93 19.12 1.11
CA GLY A 73 -0.56 19.09 0.60
C GLY A 73 0.23 17.85 1.04
N HIS A 74 1.47 17.77 0.59
CA HIS A 74 2.36 16.64 0.89
C HIS A 74 2.84 16.65 2.37
N PHE A 75 2.85 15.48 3.03
CA PHE A 75 3.31 15.32 4.42
C PHE A 75 4.02 13.99 4.67
N GLU A 76 5.10 13.97 5.47
CA GLU A 76 5.82 12.74 5.81
C GLU A 76 5.38 12.17 7.16
N ASN A 77 5.32 10.83 7.25
CA ASN A 77 5.30 10.15 8.54
C ASN A 77 6.75 10.07 9.07
N LYS A 78 7.06 10.84 10.12
CA LYS A 78 8.25 10.65 10.95
C LYS A 78 8.04 9.51 11.92
#